data_AF-A0A351C9V7-F1
#
_entry.id   AF-A0A351C9V7-F1
#
_cell.length_a   1.000
_cell.length_b   1.000
_cell.length_c   1.000
_cell.angle_alpha   90.00
_cell.angle_beta   90.00
_cell.angle_gamma   90.00
#
_symmetry.space_group_name_H-M   'P 1'
#
loop_
_entity.id
_entity.type
_entity.pdbx_description
1 polymer ?
#
loop_
_entity_poly.entity_id
_entity_poly.type
_entity_poly.pdbx_seq_one_letter_code
_entity_poly.pdbx_strand_id
1 'polypeptide(L)'
;MMMHPDLVMGSWVGFNDPVFRFRTEWWGQGAHTALHVVGGFMRGITDEEDTFISKDSRFPAPERFGANLENDPLQSDSLNTNERPRRRGRLDW
;
A
#
# COMPACT_ATOMS: atom_id res chain seq x y z
N MET A 1 -0.54 3.50 -7.51
CA MET A 1 -1.86 3.63 -6.89
C MET A 1 -1.73 3.24 -5.43
N MET A 2 -2.50 3.88 -4.56
CA MET A 2 -2.61 3.57 -3.13
C MET A 2 -4.09 3.52 -2.76
N MET A 3 -4.43 2.64 -1.83
CA MET A 3 -5.76 2.57 -1.25
C MET A 3 -5.65 2.57 0.27
N HIS A 4 -6.40 3.48 0.88
CA HIS A 4 -6.73 3.58 2.28
C HIS A 4 -8.27 3.51 2.38
N PRO A 5 -8.89 2.98 3.45
CA PRO A 5 -10.34 2.91 3.56
C PRO A 5 -11.05 4.24 3.31
N ASP A 6 -10.43 5.35 3.73
CA ASP A 6 -10.98 6.70 3.58
C ASP A 6 -10.46 7.44 2.33
N LEU A 7 -9.46 6.89 1.62
CA LEU A 7 -8.82 7.57 0.50
C LEU A 7 -8.28 6.59 -0.55
N VAL A 8 -8.69 6.76 -1.81
CA VAL A 8 -8.07 6.09 -2.95
C VAL A 8 -7.33 7.12 -3.79
N MET A 9 -6.06 6.87 -4.09
CA MET A 9 -5.21 7.77 -4.86
C MET A 9 -4.46 7.05 -5.98
N GLY A 10 -4.42 7.70 -7.15
CA GLY A 10 -3.55 7.34 -8.28
C GLY A 10 -2.66 8.51 -8.68
N SER A 11 -1.53 8.20 -9.29
CA SER A 11 -0.68 9.17 -9.98
C SER A 11 -0.24 8.56 -11.31
N TRP A 12 -0.14 9.41 -12.32
CA TRP A 12 0.44 9.10 -13.61
C TRP A 12 1.50 10.15 -13.92
N VAL A 13 2.63 9.71 -14.48
CA VAL A 13 3.72 10.60 -14.90
C VAL A 13 4.10 10.24 -16.33
N GLY A 14 4.25 11.26 -17.16
CA GLY A 14 4.64 11.14 -18.55
C GLY A 14 4.82 12.50 -19.20
N PHE A 15 5.04 12.49 -20.51
CA PHE A 15 5.24 13.70 -21.31
C PHE A 15 3.95 14.07 -22.03
N ASN A 16 3.74 15.36 -22.26
CA ASN A 16 2.62 15.86 -23.05
C ASN A 16 2.77 15.53 -24.55
N ASP A 17 4.02 15.47 -25.04
CA ASP A 17 4.33 15.13 -26.42
C ASP A 17 4.97 13.72 -26.50
N PRO A 18 4.41 12.80 -27.32
CA PRO A 18 4.87 11.42 -27.45
C PRO A 18 6.26 11.25 -28.08
N VAL A 19 6.84 12.32 -28.63
CA VAL A 19 8.22 12.33 -29.12
C VAL A 19 9.22 12.23 -27.97
N PHE A 20 8.88 12.73 -26.77
CA PHE A 20 9.74 12.59 -25.60
C PHE A 20 9.56 11.23 -24.92
N ARG A 21 10.70 10.58 -24.65
CA ARG A 21 10.76 9.31 -23.91
C ARG A 21 11.95 9.34 -22.98
N PHE A 22 11.84 8.65 -21.86
CA PHE A 22 13.01 8.42 -21.01
C PHE A 22 14.07 7.64 -21.77
N ARG A 23 15.32 8.07 -21.64
CA ARG A 23 16.46 7.43 -22.33
C ARG A 23 16.70 5.99 -21.86
N THR A 24 16.24 5.65 -20.67
CA THR A 24 16.40 4.32 -20.05
C THR A 24 15.08 3.81 -19.52
N GLU A 25 14.93 2.48 -19.50
CA GLU A 25 13.74 1.80 -18.96
C GLU A 25 13.60 1.98 -17.45
N TRP A 26 14.72 2.26 -16.75
CA TRP A 26 14.76 2.48 -15.31
C TRP A 26 13.76 3.56 -14.84
N TRP A 27 13.67 4.69 -15.56
CA TRP A 27 12.65 5.72 -15.30
C TRP A 27 11.42 5.58 -16.20
N GLY A 28 11.48 4.71 -17.22
CA GLY A 28 10.39 4.46 -18.16
C GLY A 28 9.25 3.60 -17.61
N GLN A 29 9.51 2.81 -16.56
CA GLN A 29 8.46 2.11 -15.82
C GLN A 29 7.68 3.14 -15.00
N GLY A 30 6.44 3.46 -15.41
CA GLY A 30 5.62 4.51 -14.76
C GLY A 30 5.47 4.36 -13.24
N ALA A 31 5.58 3.13 -12.70
CA ALA A 31 5.59 2.88 -11.27
C ALA A 31 6.80 3.50 -10.54
N HIS A 32 7.97 3.56 -11.17
CA HIS A 32 9.18 4.08 -10.54
C HIS A 32 9.15 5.61 -10.40
N THR A 33 8.30 6.31 -11.15
CA THR A 33 8.13 7.76 -11.01
C THR A 33 6.85 8.12 -10.27
N ALA A 34 5.73 7.48 -10.60
CA ALA A 34 4.43 7.81 -10.02
C ALA A 34 4.25 7.31 -8.57
N LEU A 35 4.95 6.24 -8.15
CA LEU A 35 4.78 5.70 -6.80
C LEU A 35 5.32 6.67 -5.72
N HIS A 36 6.42 7.37 -6.00
CA HIS A 36 6.98 8.34 -5.06
C HIS A 36 6.06 9.53 -4.80
N VAL A 37 5.28 9.95 -5.81
CA VAL A 37 4.29 11.02 -5.66
C VAL A 37 3.21 10.62 -4.66
N VAL A 38 2.64 9.42 -4.84
CA VAL A 38 1.59 8.91 -3.96
C VAL A 38 2.11 8.62 -2.55
N GLY A 39 3.32 8.05 -2.43
CA GLY A 39 3.94 7.76 -1.14
C GLY A 39 4.32 9.03 -0.37
N GLY A 40 4.84 10.06 -1.05
CA GLY A 40 5.15 11.35 -0.43
C GLY A 40 3.91 12.05 0.10
N PHE A 41 2.82 12.05 -0.66
CA PHE A 41 1.54 12.60 -0.23
C PHE A 41 1.02 11.89 1.03
N MET A 42 0.93 10.55 1.01
CA MET A 42 0.42 9.80 2.16
C MET A 42 1.30 9.96 3.40
N ARG A 43 2.62 10.03 3.21
CA ARG A 43 3.53 10.29 4.33
C ARG A 43 3.23 11.65 4.96
N GLY A 44 3.10 12.70 4.14
CA GLY A 44 2.75 14.05 4.62
C GLY A 44 1.46 14.06 5.43
N ILE A 45 0.36 13.53 4.87
CA ILE A 45 -0.94 13.56 5.56
C ILE A 45 -1.02 12.66 6.81
N THR A 46 -0.14 11.64 6.91
CA THR A 46 -0.08 10.76 8.09
C THR A 46 0.80 11.35 9.19
N ASP A 47 1.77 12.19 8.83
CA ASP A 47 2.62 12.91 9.79
C ASP A 47 1.88 14.09 10.45
N GLU A 48 0.83 14.62 9.81
CA GLU A 48 -0.04 15.66 10.37
C GLU A 48 -0.90 15.13 11.54
N GLU A 49 -1.09 15.97 12.57
CA GLU A 49 -1.96 15.64 13.72
C GLU A 49 -3.45 15.78 13.37
N ASP A 50 -3.81 16.85 12.65
CA ASP A 50 -5.16 17.09 12.15
C ASP A 50 -5.22 16.75 10.66
N THR A 51 -5.81 15.60 10.35
CA THR A 51 -5.93 15.10 8.97
C THR A 51 -7.32 14.52 8.75
N PHE A 52 -7.81 14.59 7.52
CA PHE A 52 -9.15 14.10 7.15
C PHE A 52 -9.23 12.56 7.04
N ILE A 53 -8.12 11.87 7.28
CA ILE A 53 -7.99 10.41 7.16
C ILE A 53 -7.82 9.80 8.54
N SER A 54 -8.62 8.78 8.86
CA SER A 54 -8.44 8.06 10.12
C SER A 54 -7.26 7.08 10.04
N LYS A 55 -6.26 7.24 10.91
CA LYS A 55 -5.06 6.36 10.97
C LYS A 55 -5.41 4.93 11.43
N ASP A 56 -6.53 4.79 12.14
CA ASP A 56 -7.03 3.51 12.65
C ASP A 56 -8.00 2.82 11.68
N SER A 57 -8.37 3.47 10.57
CA SER A 57 -9.30 2.89 9.60
C SER A 57 -8.74 1.60 9.00
N ARG A 58 -9.60 0.60 8.83
CA ARG A 58 -9.27 -0.71 8.24
C ARG A 58 -10.31 -1.09 7.21
N PHE A 59 -9.88 -1.79 6.15
CA PHE A 59 -10.82 -2.35 5.19
C PHE A 59 -11.69 -3.41 5.90
N PRO A 60 -13.02 -3.40 5.69
CA PRO A 60 -13.89 -4.36 6.33
C PRO A 60 -13.54 -5.78 5.87
N ALA A 61 -13.53 -6.71 6.82
CA ALA A 61 -13.35 -8.11 6.50
C ALA A 61 -14.55 -8.57 5.63
N PRO A 62 -14.30 -9.22 4.49
CA PRO A 62 -15.36 -9.72 3.62
C PRO A 62 -16.14 -10.86 4.30
N GLU A 63 -17.48 -10.80 4.25
CA GLU A 63 -18.37 -11.74 4.95
C GLU A 63 -18.24 -13.21 4.51
N ARG A 64 -17.72 -13.46 3.30
CA ARG A 64 -17.68 -14.78 2.67
C ARG A 64 -16.32 -15.09 2.08
N PHE A 65 -15.27 -15.05 2.89
CA PHE A 65 -14.02 -15.74 2.52
C PHE A 65 -14.11 -17.19 2.95
N GLY A 66 -14.14 -18.11 1.98
CA GLY A 66 -14.28 -19.56 2.17
C GLY A 66 -13.07 -20.26 2.79
N ALA A 67 -12.23 -19.55 3.55
CA ALA A 67 -11.20 -20.16 4.37
C ALA A 67 -11.62 -20.01 5.83
N ASN A 68 -11.86 -21.12 6.50
CA ASN A 68 -11.93 -21.18 7.96
C ASN A 68 -10.58 -20.68 8.50
N LEU A 69 -10.48 -19.37 8.69
CA LEU A 69 -9.32 -18.73 9.27
C LEU A 69 -9.47 -18.87 10.77
N GLU A 70 -8.83 -19.91 11.31
CA GLU A 70 -8.58 -20.10 12.74
C GLU A 70 -7.84 -18.90 13.37
N ASN A 71 -7.38 -17.94 12.56
CA ASN A 71 -6.82 -16.67 12.95
C ASN A 71 -7.67 -15.53 12.39
N ASP A 72 -8.37 -14.81 13.26
CA ASP A 72 -9.10 -13.59 12.92
C ASP A 72 -8.12 -12.52 12.38
N PRO A 73 -8.22 -12.11 11.10
CA PRO A 73 -7.33 -11.10 10.53
C PRO A 73 -7.51 -9.71 11.14
N LEU A 74 -8.59 -9.48 11.91
CA LEU A 74 -8.77 -8.26 12.72
C LEU A 74 -7.90 -8.27 13.98
N GLN A 75 -7.50 -9.45 14.47
CA GLN A 75 -6.60 -9.59 15.63
C GLN A 75 -5.13 -9.60 15.23
N SER A 76 -4.79 -10.19 14.08
CA SER A 76 -3.41 -10.21 13.58
C SER A 76 -3.06 -8.93 12.81
N ASP A 77 -2.98 -7.79 13.51
CA ASP A 77 -2.48 -6.56 12.89
C ASP A 77 -1.01 -6.73 12.50
N SER A 78 -0.70 -6.52 11.22
CA SER A 78 0.66 -6.55 10.68
C SER A 78 1.63 -5.55 11.35
N LEU A 79 1.09 -4.50 12.00
CA LEU A 79 1.83 -3.52 12.80
C LEU A 79 2.10 -4.00 14.23
N ASN A 80 1.33 -4.96 14.74
CA ASN A 80 1.56 -5.57 16.05
C ASN A 80 2.62 -6.69 15.92
N THR A 81 3.88 -6.28 15.83
CA THR A 81 5.04 -7.17 15.61
C THR A 81 5.28 -8.14 16.78
N ASN A 82 4.67 -7.90 17.94
CA ASN A 82 4.92 -8.65 19.17
C ASN A 82 4.27 -10.04 19.21
N GLU A 83 3.28 -10.32 18.35
CA GLU A 83 2.49 -11.56 18.42
C GLU A 83 2.80 -12.56 17.29
N ARG A 84 3.85 -12.34 16.50
CA ARG A 84 4.19 -13.28 15.42
C ARG A 84 4.76 -14.58 15.99
N PRO A 85 4.07 -15.74 15.90
CA PRO A 85 4.72 -17.01 16.18
C PRO A 85 5.89 -17.17 15.21
N ARG A 86 7.08 -17.47 15.74
CA ARG A 86 8.29 -17.71 14.95
C ARG A 86 8.00 -18.81 13.94
N ARG A 87 7.77 -18.45 12.67
CA ARG A 87 7.59 -19.40 11.57
C ARG A 87 8.90 -20.18 11.39
N ARG A 88 9.03 -21.32 12.08
CA ARG A 88 10.00 -22.37 11.77
C ARG A 88 9.43 -23.17 10.61
N GLY A 89 9.83 -22.80 9.41
CA GLY A 89 9.43 -23.49 8.19
C GLY A 89 10.14 -22.85 7.01
N ARG A 90 11.29 -23.42 6.65
CA ARG A 90 12.03 -23.15 5.42
C ARG A 90 11.10 -23.46 4.25
N LEU A 91 10.71 -22.43 3.51
CA LEU A 91 10.09 -22.55 2.19
C LEU A 91 11.23 -22.50 1.18
N ASP A 92 11.71 -23.67 0.78
CA ASP A 92 12.57 -23.80 -0.39
C ASP A 92 11.70 -23.56 -1.64
N TRP A 93 12.19 -22.73 -2.56
CA TRP A 93 11.89 -22.76 -3.99
C TRP A 93 13.22 -22.77 -4.74
#